data_AF-A0A1F8S1V0-F1
#
_entry.id   AF-A0A1F8S1V0-F1
#
_cell.length_a   1.000
_cell.length_b   1.000
_cell.length_c   1.000
_cell.angle_alpha   90.00
_cell.angle_beta   90.00
_cell.angle_gamma   90.00
#
_symmetry.space_group_name_H-M   'P 1'
#
loop_
_entity.id
_entity.type
_entity.pdbx_description
1 polymer ?
#
loop_
_entity_poly.entity_id
_entity_poly.type
_entity_poly.pdbx_seq_one_letter_code
_entity_poly.pdbx_strand_id
1 'polypeptide(L)'
;MTVRTNLLLPEALVREVDKYAGPRGRSRFVVEALEAKLKRERLRLAIEESAGVLKAEDYPHWATSEDVVEWVRARRAEETSVPSDASGGSDAGDA
;
A
#
# COMPACT_ATOMS: atom_id res chain seq x y z
N MET A 1 16.93 11.67 9.91
CA MET A 1 17.92 11.49 10.99
C MET A 1 18.22 10.01 11.14
N THR A 2 19.48 9.62 11.34
CA THR A 2 19.86 8.22 11.61
C THR A 2 20.38 8.08 13.04
N VAL A 3 20.06 6.96 13.69
CA VAL A 3 20.51 6.64 15.05
C VAL A 3 21.36 5.37 14.99
N ARG A 4 22.54 5.41 15.61
CA ARG A 4 23.41 4.23 15.69
C ARG A 4 22.81 3.21 16.64
N THR A 5 22.52 2.02 16.11
CA THR A 5 21.97 0.88 16.86
C THR A 5 22.91 -0.31 16.69
N ASN A 6 23.40 -0.88 17.80
CA ASN A 6 24.20 -2.11 17.78
C ASN A 6 23.26 -3.33 17.85
N LEU A 7 23.36 -4.21 16.87
CA LEU A 7 22.58 -5.45 16.80
C LEU A 7 23.54 -6.64 16.82
N LEU A 8 23.24 -7.63 17.67
CA LEU A 8 23.92 -8.92 17.63
C LEU A 8 23.23 -9.78 16.57
N LEU A 9 23.98 -10.15 15.54
CA LEU A 9 23.50 -10.98 14.44
C LEU A 9 24.37 -12.24 14.33
N PRO A 10 23.78 -13.41 13.99
CA PRO A 10 24.55 -14.61 13.72
C PRO A 10 25.60 -14.37 12.63
N GLU A 11 26.82 -14.85 12.83
CA GLU A 11 27.92 -14.64 11.88
C GLU A 11 27.59 -15.20 10.49
N ALA A 12 26.91 -16.36 10.44
CA ALA A 12 26.46 -16.96 9.19
C ALA A 12 25.54 -16.02 8.39
N LEU A 13 24.63 -15.32 9.07
CA LEU A 13 23.71 -14.37 8.44
C LEU A 13 24.46 -13.14 7.91
N VAL A 14 25.42 -12.62 8.68
CA VAL A 14 26.25 -11.48 8.23
C VAL A 14 27.05 -11.84 6.98
N ARG A 15 27.66 -13.04 6.96
CA ARG A 15 28.39 -13.55 5.79
C ARG A 15 27.49 -13.72 4.57
N GLU A 16 26.23 -14.08 4.78
CA GLU A 16 25.26 -14.19 3.69
C GLU A 16 24.87 -12.82 3.14
N VAL A 17 24.57 -11.87 4.02
CA VAL A 17 24.30 -10.47 3.65
C VAL A 17 25.48 -9.87 2.87
N ASP A 18 26.72 -10.18 3.26
CA ASP A 18 27.92 -9.72 2.53
C ASP A 18 27.97 -10.15 1.07
N LYS A 19 27.49 -11.35 0.76
CA LYS A 19 27.49 -11.85 -0.62
C LYS A 19 26.62 -11.00 -1.53
N TYR A 20 25.55 -10.42 -0.99
CA TYR A 20 24.59 -9.62 -1.76
C TYR A 20 24.83 -8.11 -1.64
N ALA A 21 25.10 -7.62 -0.43
CA ALA A 21 25.24 -6.19 -0.16
C ALA A 21 26.68 -5.69 -0.32
N GLY A 22 27.67 -6.59 -0.28
CA GLY A 22 29.08 -6.26 -0.21
C GLY A 22 29.50 -5.67 1.16
N PRO A 23 30.82 -5.46 1.38
CA PRO A 23 31.37 -5.11 2.70
C PRO A 23 30.87 -3.79 3.30
N ARG A 24 30.44 -2.84 2.44
CA ARG A 24 29.97 -1.51 2.85
C ARG A 24 28.44 -1.34 2.75
N GLY A 25 27.73 -2.32 2.18
CA GLY A 25 26.29 -2.24 1.93
C GLY A 25 25.40 -2.79 3.04
N ARG A 26 25.97 -3.41 4.09
CA ARG A 26 25.21 -4.07 5.17
C ARG A 26 24.15 -3.17 5.81
N SER A 27 24.51 -1.93 6.15
CA SER A 27 23.59 -0.99 6.79
C SER A 27 22.37 -0.73 5.91
N ARG A 28 22.59 -0.43 4.62
CA ARG A 28 21.51 -0.21 3.65
C ARG A 28 20.64 -1.46 3.50
N PHE A 29 21.26 -2.63 3.37
CA PHE A 29 20.54 -3.91 3.25
C PHE A 29 19.65 -4.18 4.46
N VAL A 30 20.15 -3.94 5.68
CA VAL A 30 19.37 -4.11 6.91
C VAL A 30 18.22 -3.12 6.97
N VAL A 31 18.43 -1.86 6.59
CA VAL A 31 17.36 -0.85 6.55
C VAL A 31 16.25 -1.27 5.59
N GLU A 32 16.59 -1.62 4.35
CA GLU A 32 15.60 -2.07 3.34
C GLU A 32 14.83 -3.32 3.80
N ALA A 33 15.52 -4.28 4.42
CA ALA A 33 14.89 -5.48 4.97
C ALA A 33 13.91 -5.16 6.12
N LEU A 34 14.30 -4.25 7.01
CA LEU A 34 13.45 -3.81 8.12
C LEU A 34 12.22 -3.04 7.61
N GLU A 35 12.38 -2.12 6.65
CA GLU A 35 11.28 -1.40 6.03
C GLU A 35 10.28 -2.36 5.37
N ALA A 36 10.78 -3.33 4.61
CA ALA A 36 9.94 -4.34 3.97
C ALA A 36 9.18 -5.20 4.99
N LYS A 37 9.83 -5.60 6.09
CA LYS A 37 9.19 -6.37 7.16
C LYS A 37 8.14 -5.53 7.90
N LEU A 38 8.47 -4.29 8.27
CA LEU A 38 7.54 -3.38 8.94
C LEU A 38 6.31 -3.07 8.09
N LYS A 39 6.48 -2.89 6.77
CA LYS A 39 5.35 -2.73 5.85
C LYS A 39 4.39 -3.93 5.92
N ARG A 40 4.93 -5.16 5.92
CA ARG A 40 4.11 -6.38 6.04
C ARG A 40 3.42 -6.48 7.40
N GLU A 41 4.10 -6.15 8.50
CA GLU A 41 3.48 -6.18 9.83
C GLU A 41 2.37 -5.13 9.98
N ARG A 42 2.57 -3.91 9.45
CA ARG A 42 1.52 -2.89 9.44
C ARG A 42 0.30 -3.34 8.65
N LEU A 43 0.51 -3.97 7.48
CA LEU A 43 -0.59 -4.52 6.69
C LEU A 43 -1.31 -5.65 7.45
N ARG A 44 -0.56 -6.56 8.09
CA ARG A 44 -1.14 -7.63 8.91
C ARG A 44 -2.05 -7.06 10.00
N LEU A 45 -1.55 -6.08 10.76
CA LEU A 45 -2.33 -5.42 11.82
C LEU A 45 -3.57 -4.72 11.25
N ALA A 46 -3.45 -4.00 10.14
CA ALA A 46 -4.60 -3.34 9.51
C ALA A 46 -5.68 -4.34 9.05
N ILE A 47 -5.29 -5.50 8.53
CA ILE A 47 -6.23 -6.58 8.16
C ILE A 47 -6.92 -7.15 9.41
N GLU A 48 -6.17 -7.38 10.49
CA GLU A 48 -6.72 -7.86 11.76
C GLU A 48 -7.69 -6.84 12.38
N GLU A 49 -7.32 -5.56 12.41
CA GLU A 49 -8.12 -4.47 12.98
C GLU A 49 -9.39 -4.17 12.15
N SER A 50 -9.35 -4.40 10.84
CA SER A 50 -10.50 -4.21 9.94
C SER A 50 -11.38 -5.45 9.80
N ALA A 51 -11.04 -6.55 10.47
CA ALA A 51 -11.84 -7.77 10.43
C ALA A 51 -13.28 -7.50 10.89
N GLY A 52 -14.25 -7.87 10.07
CA GLY A 52 -15.68 -7.68 10.35
C GLY A 52 -16.22 -6.27 10.05
N VAL A 53 -15.42 -5.36 9.48
CA VAL A 53 -15.91 -4.05 9.00
C VAL A 53 -16.90 -4.22 7.83
N LEU A 54 -16.72 -5.27 7.01
CA LEU A 54 -17.63 -5.61 5.93
C LEU A 54 -18.56 -6.75 6.37
N LYS A 55 -19.78 -6.41 6.76
CA LYS A 55 -20.81 -7.36 7.16
C LYS A 55 -21.67 -7.74 5.97
N ALA A 56 -21.98 -9.03 5.80
CA ALA A 56 -22.74 -9.50 4.65
C ALA A 56 -24.13 -8.86 4.55
N GLU A 57 -24.74 -8.52 5.69
CA GLU A 57 -26.05 -7.88 5.75
C GLU A 57 -26.04 -6.46 5.17
N ASP A 58 -24.91 -5.76 5.27
CA ASP A 58 -24.75 -4.39 4.76
C ASP A 58 -24.44 -4.36 3.24
N TYR A 59 -24.01 -5.49 2.67
CA TYR A 59 -23.58 -5.61 1.27
C TYR A 59 -24.24 -6.80 0.54
N PRO A 60 -25.57 -6.80 0.37
CA PRO A 60 -26.28 -7.91 -0.28
C PRO A 60 -25.86 -8.13 -1.75
N HIS A 61 -25.39 -7.07 -2.42
CA HIS A 61 -24.88 -7.11 -3.79
C HIS A 61 -23.49 -7.73 -3.92
N TRP A 62 -22.89 -8.20 -2.80
CA TRP A 62 -21.64 -8.96 -2.78
C TRP A 62 -21.83 -10.42 -2.33
N ALA A 63 -23.08 -10.92 -2.30
CA ALA A 63 -23.39 -12.25 -1.77
C ALA A 63 -22.80 -13.41 -2.61
N THR A 64 -22.77 -13.26 -3.94
CA THR A 64 -22.18 -14.23 -4.87
C THR A 64 -21.16 -13.57 -5.80
N SER A 65 -20.36 -14.40 -6.50
CA SER A 65 -19.39 -13.90 -7.48
C SER A 65 -20.10 -13.20 -8.65
N GLU A 66 -21.24 -13.71 -9.08
CA GLU A 66 -22.10 -13.13 -10.11
C GLU A 66 -22.63 -11.74 -9.67
N ASP A 67 -23.12 -11.62 -8.43
CA ASP A 67 -23.62 -10.34 -7.89
C ASP A 67 -22.51 -9.28 -7.85
N VAL A 68 -21.29 -9.68 -7.43
CA VAL A 68 -20.13 -8.79 -7.44
C VAL A 68 -19.81 -8.32 -8.86
N VAL A 69 -19.85 -9.22 -9.85
CA VAL A 69 -19.59 -8.86 -11.26
C VAL A 69 -20.62 -7.87 -11.78
N GLU A 70 -21.91 -8.09 -11.51
CA GLU A 70 -22.98 -7.16 -11.90
C GLU A 70 -22.83 -5.80 -11.21
N TRP A 71 -22.55 -5.81 -9.90
CA TRP A 71 -22.30 -4.60 -9.12
C TRP A 71 -21.12 -3.79 -9.68
N VAL A 72 -19.98 -4.44 -9.98
CA VAL A 72 -18.82 -3.76 -10.59
C VAL A 72 -19.17 -3.19 -11.96
N ARG A 73 -19.94 -3.91 -12.79
CA ARG A 73 -20.37 -3.42 -14.11
C ARG A 73 -21.24 -2.17 -13.99
N ALA A 74 -22.23 -2.20 -13.10
CA ALA A 74 -23.09 -1.04 -12.82
C ALA A 74 -22.26 0.16 -12.35
N ARG A 75 -21.35 -0.03 -11.38
CA ARG A 75 -20.45 1.02 -10.86
C ARG A 75 -19.57 1.66 -11.94
N ARG A 76 -19.13 0.90 -12.94
CA ARG A 76 -18.31 1.41 -14.06
C ARG A 76 -19.13 2.13 -15.13
N ALA A 77 -20.41 1.80 -15.25
CA ALA A 77 -21.33 2.45 -16.18
C ALA A 77 -21.89 3.76 -15.62
N GLU A 78 -21.72 4.04 -14.32
CA GLU A 78 -22.07 5.32 -13.72
C GLU A 78 -21.22 6.45 -14.33
N GLU A 79 -21.88 7.41 -14.98
CA GLU A 79 -21.24 8.63 -15.44
C GLU A 79 -20.90 9.51 -14.24
N THR A 80 -19.61 9.67 -13.94
CA THR A 80 -19.15 10.63 -12.95
C THR A 80 -19.05 12.00 -13.62
N SER A 81 -20.05 12.87 -13.44
CA SER A 81 -19.94 14.27 -13.84
C SER A 81 -18.89 14.96 -12.98
N VAL A 82 -17.88 15.58 -13.58
CA VAL A 82 -16.99 16.50 -12.86
C VAL A 82 -17.84 17.72 -12.46
N PRO A 83 -17.86 18.13 -11.18
CA PRO A 83 -18.58 19.33 -10.76
C PRO A 83 -18.16 20.54 -11.60
N SER A 84 -19.14 21.23 -12.21
CA SER A 84 -18.91 22.31 -13.19
C SER A 84 -18.27 23.57 -12.60
N ASP A 85 -18.10 23.60 -11.27
CA ASP A 85 -17.48 24.64 -10.48
C ASP A 85 -15.94 24.50 -10.39
N ALA A 86 -15.35 23.42 -10.92
CA ALA A 86 -13.89 23.25 -11.02
C ALA A 86 -13.27 23.89 -12.29
N SER A 87 -14.05 24.47 -13.21
CA SER A 87 -13.52 25.23 -14.34
C SER A 87 -13.33 26.71 -13.98
N GLY A 88 -12.44 26.95 -13.02
CA GLY A 88 -11.92 28.29 -12.71
C GLY A 88 -10.69 28.61 -13.55
N GLY A 89 -10.90 29.29 -14.68
CA GLY A 89 -9.95 30.26 -15.24
C GLY A 89 -8.80 29.76 -16.13
N SER A 90 -8.93 29.97 -17.44
CA SER A 90 -7.86 30.62 -18.23
C SER A 90 -8.48 31.28 -19.46
N ASP A 91 -9.15 32.41 -19.25
CA ASP A 91 -9.28 33.42 -20.28
C ASP A 91 -8.01 34.28 -20.17
N ALA A 92 -7.06 34.06 -21.08
CA ALA A 92 -5.83 34.83 -21.18
C ALA A 92 -5.40 34.94 -22.64
N GLY A 93 -5.91 35.98 -23.29
CA GLY A 93 -5.10 36.90 -24.09
C GLY A 93 -4.91 36.55 -25.56
N ASP A 94 -5.85 37.02 -26.37
CA ASP A 94 -5.59 37.47 -27.74
C ASP A 94 -5.09 38.93 -27.67
N ALA A 95 -3.81 39.18 -27.97
CA ALA A 95 -3.21 40.47 -28.39
C ALA A 95 -1.68 40.36 -28.55
#